data_AF-A0A090WUW4-F1
#
_entry.id   AF-A0A090WUW4-F1
#
_cell.length_a   1.000
_cell.length_b   1.000
_cell.length_c   1.000
_cell.angle_alpha   90.00
_cell.angle_beta   90.00
_cell.angle_gamma   90.00
#
_symmetry.space_group_name_H-M   'P 1'
#
loop_
_entity.id
_entity.type
_entity.pdbx_description
1 polymer ?
#
loop_
_entity_poly.entity_id
_entity_poly.type
_entity_poly.pdbx_seq_one_letter_code
_entity_poly.pdbx_strand_id
1 'polypeptide(L)'
;MKFAIIKERKNPPDRRVVFSPTKLAEARAQFPQASFKVESSDIRVFPDAAYTALGFEVSTDVSDCDVMIGVKEVPISALLPNKTYFFFSHTIKKQPYNRKLLQAILEKNIELYDHETIVNEKGFRLIGFGRYAGIVGAYNGFRAWGLKYNTWQLPKAGPLPNQAALINELHNIDVPNIKILLTGSGKVASGAQEMLDAMQIQSVSVEDYLNKSFDTPVYCKIDVLDYNKRLDGTAVTDVFDFFNHPEKYESNFMRFAKVTDFYIAGHFYGDGAPYLYTREDVKSPDFNIKVVADISCDVDGPVATTLRVSTIADPIYGYHPETEQEIDYKDDNAITVMAVDNLPCELPQDASEGLGRCF
;
A
#
# COMPACT_ATOMS: atom_id res chain seq x y z
N MET A 1 -34.40 0.23 -5.36
CA MET A 1 -33.21 1.06 -5.13
C MET A 1 -32.29 0.92 -6.33
N LYS A 2 -31.81 2.04 -6.86
CA LYS A 2 -30.91 2.08 -8.02
C LYS A 2 -29.53 2.57 -7.60
N PHE A 3 -28.50 1.79 -7.93
CA PHE A 3 -27.11 2.05 -7.58
C PHE A 3 -26.34 2.51 -8.81
N ALA A 4 -25.50 3.53 -8.66
CA ALA A 4 -24.59 4.00 -9.69
C ALA A 4 -23.15 3.61 -9.33
N ILE A 5 -22.43 3.00 -10.26
CA ILE A 5 -20.97 2.91 -10.21
C ILE A 5 -20.41 4.16 -10.86
N ILE A 6 -19.94 5.12 -10.06
CA ILE A 6 -19.59 6.45 -10.55
C ILE A 6 -18.19 6.49 -11.17
N LYS A 7 -17.95 7.52 -11.99
CA LYS A 7 -16.65 7.87 -12.56
C LYS A 7 -15.79 8.53 -11.48
N GLU A 8 -14.55 8.06 -11.34
CA GLU A 8 -13.55 8.75 -10.51
C GLU A 8 -13.21 10.11 -11.13
N ARG A 9 -13.08 11.14 -10.28
CA ARG A 9 -12.84 12.53 -10.71
C ARG A 9 -11.63 13.15 -10.02
N LYS A 10 -10.90 12.37 -9.21
CA LYS A 10 -9.68 12.81 -8.55
C LYS A 10 -8.55 13.00 -9.59
N ASN A 11 -7.67 13.95 -9.33
CA ASN A 11 -6.44 14.18 -10.09
C ASN A 11 -5.23 14.03 -9.14
N PRO A 12 -4.18 13.26 -9.49
CA PRO A 12 -4.04 12.39 -10.67
C PRO A 12 -5.17 11.35 -10.78
N PRO A 13 -5.53 10.91 -12.00
CA PRO A 13 -6.65 9.98 -12.22
C PRO A 13 -6.50 8.69 -11.41
N ASP A 14 -7.53 8.35 -10.64
CA ASP A 14 -7.67 7.02 -10.04
C ASP A 14 -8.40 6.10 -11.02
N ARG A 15 -7.69 5.09 -11.53
CA ARG A 15 -8.23 4.17 -12.54
C ARG A 15 -9.04 3.03 -11.92
N ARG A 16 -9.05 2.91 -10.59
CA ARG A 16 -9.76 1.84 -9.88
C ARG A 16 -11.27 2.06 -9.90
N VAL A 17 -12.01 1.02 -9.57
CA VAL A 17 -13.46 1.02 -9.38
C VAL A 17 -13.83 0.06 -8.26
N VAL A 18 -14.93 0.32 -7.56
CA VAL A 18 -15.40 -0.60 -6.49
C VAL A 18 -15.80 -1.95 -7.06
N PHE A 19 -16.55 -1.96 -8.16
CA PHE A 19 -17.00 -3.19 -8.81
C PHE A 19 -16.40 -3.34 -10.20
N SER A 20 -15.61 -4.40 -10.41
CA SER A 20 -15.30 -4.88 -11.75
C SER A 20 -16.58 -5.32 -12.48
N PRO A 21 -16.59 -5.40 -13.82
CA PRO A 21 -17.77 -5.84 -14.57
C PRO A 21 -18.33 -7.18 -14.08
N THR A 22 -17.46 -8.16 -13.86
CA THR A 22 -17.83 -9.49 -13.38
C THR A 22 -18.38 -9.44 -11.96
N LYS A 23 -17.75 -8.68 -11.06
CA LYS A 23 -18.21 -8.55 -9.68
C LYS A 23 -19.55 -7.81 -9.57
N LEU A 24 -19.78 -6.81 -10.42
CA LEU A 24 -21.08 -6.14 -10.51
C LEU A 24 -22.18 -7.10 -11.00
N ALA A 25 -21.86 -8.00 -11.92
CA ALA A 25 -22.79 -9.04 -12.39
C ALA A 25 -23.13 -10.04 -11.28
N GLU A 26 -22.16 -10.44 -10.47
CA GLU A 26 -22.38 -11.26 -9.28
C GLU A 26 -23.29 -10.53 -8.28
N ALA A 27 -23.03 -9.25 -7.98
CA ALA A 27 -23.86 -8.44 -7.09
C ALA A 27 -25.31 -8.31 -7.61
N ARG A 28 -25.51 -8.09 -8.92
CA ARG A 28 -26.84 -8.09 -9.55
C ARG A 28 -27.57 -9.42 -9.38
N ALA A 29 -26.87 -10.54 -9.47
CA ALA A 29 -27.47 -11.87 -9.27
C ALA A 29 -27.83 -12.13 -7.79
N GLN A 30 -27.00 -11.67 -6.86
CA GLN A 30 -27.21 -11.84 -5.42
C GLN A 30 -28.32 -10.94 -4.88
N PHE A 31 -28.51 -9.75 -5.46
CA PHE A 31 -29.47 -8.75 -5.01
C PHE A 31 -30.45 -8.37 -6.15
N PRO A 32 -31.40 -9.26 -6.53
CA PRO A 32 -32.27 -9.06 -7.69
C PRO A 32 -33.22 -7.86 -7.58
N GLN A 33 -33.47 -7.36 -6.37
CA GLN A 33 -34.24 -6.15 -6.09
C GLN A 33 -33.46 -4.85 -6.30
N ALA A 34 -32.13 -4.94 -6.44
CA ALA A 34 -31.26 -3.82 -6.75
C ALA A 34 -31.11 -3.67 -8.26
N SER A 35 -31.11 -2.43 -8.74
CA SER A 35 -30.76 -2.11 -10.12
C SER A 35 -29.43 -1.38 -10.14
N PHE A 36 -28.61 -1.65 -11.16
CA PHE A 36 -27.26 -1.10 -11.26
C PHE A 36 -27.11 -0.37 -12.58
N LYS A 37 -26.55 0.83 -12.50
CA LYS A 37 -26.20 1.69 -13.63
C LYS A 37 -24.74 2.07 -13.51
N VAL A 38 -24.05 2.18 -14.62
CA VAL A 38 -22.62 2.49 -14.66
C VAL A 38 -22.45 3.87 -15.27
N GLU A 39 -21.78 4.77 -14.55
CA GLU A 39 -21.36 6.03 -15.13
C GLU A 39 -20.21 5.76 -16.11
N SER A 40 -20.36 6.28 -17.34
CA SER A 40 -19.35 6.20 -18.39
C SER A 40 -18.03 6.82 -17.91
N SER A 41 -16.91 6.13 -18.16
CA SER A 41 -15.59 6.58 -17.73
C SER A 41 -14.52 6.28 -18.76
N ASP A 42 -13.74 7.31 -19.07
CA ASP A 42 -12.57 7.31 -19.96
C ASP A 42 -11.25 6.97 -19.22
N ILE A 43 -11.27 6.90 -17.89
CA ILE A 43 -10.08 6.62 -17.07
C ILE A 43 -10.14 5.27 -16.34
N ARG A 44 -11.32 4.68 -16.19
CA ARG A 44 -11.52 3.42 -15.46
C ARG A 44 -10.73 2.29 -16.13
N VAL A 45 -10.09 1.45 -15.33
CA VAL A 45 -9.31 0.31 -15.85
C VAL A 45 -10.15 -0.67 -16.66
N PHE A 46 -11.43 -0.83 -16.32
CA PHE A 46 -12.39 -1.60 -17.10
C PHE A 46 -13.16 -0.69 -18.06
N PRO A 47 -13.15 -0.99 -19.37
CA PRO A 47 -13.84 -0.16 -20.35
C PRO A 47 -15.36 -0.31 -20.24
N ASP A 48 -16.10 0.74 -20.62
CA ASP A 48 -17.56 0.76 -20.64
C ASP A 48 -18.18 -0.43 -21.40
N ALA A 49 -17.55 -0.82 -22.52
CA ALA A 49 -17.97 -1.97 -23.33
C ALA A 49 -18.02 -3.28 -22.54
N ALA A 50 -17.16 -3.46 -21.52
CA ALA A 50 -17.17 -4.65 -20.68
C ALA A 50 -18.41 -4.70 -19.77
N TYR A 51 -18.93 -3.55 -19.32
CA TYR A 51 -20.18 -3.47 -18.57
C TYR A 51 -21.40 -3.65 -19.49
N THR A 52 -21.41 -3.02 -20.66
CA THR A 52 -22.49 -3.18 -21.64
C THR A 52 -22.63 -4.62 -22.11
N ALA A 53 -21.52 -5.33 -22.33
CA ALA A 53 -21.51 -6.75 -22.70
C ALA A 53 -22.19 -7.65 -21.66
N LEU A 54 -22.25 -7.23 -20.38
CA LEU A 54 -22.95 -7.91 -19.30
C LEU A 54 -24.38 -7.38 -19.07
N GLY A 55 -24.87 -6.52 -19.97
CA GLY A 55 -26.22 -5.98 -19.95
C GLY A 55 -26.44 -4.84 -18.95
N PHE A 56 -25.39 -4.16 -18.51
CA PHE A 56 -25.54 -2.95 -17.68
C PHE A 56 -25.82 -1.72 -18.54
N GLU A 57 -26.72 -0.85 -18.05
CA GLU A 57 -26.90 0.49 -18.58
C GLU A 57 -25.65 1.32 -18.29
N VAL A 58 -24.98 1.80 -19.34
CA VAL A 58 -23.87 2.76 -19.24
C VAL A 58 -24.38 4.12 -19.69
N SER A 59 -24.20 5.16 -18.87
CA SER A 59 -24.69 6.51 -19.17
C SER A 59 -23.76 7.59 -18.61
N THR A 60 -23.83 8.79 -19.16
CA THR A 60 -23.17 9.98 -18.59
C THR A 60 -23.98 10.66 -17.49
N ASP A 61 -25.27 10.31 -17.36
CA ASP A 61 -26.16 10.83 -16.31
C ASP A 61 -26.62 9.68 -15.42
N VAL A 62 -26.32 9.79 -14.13
CA VAL A 62 -26.70 8.85 -13.07
C VAL A 62 -27.59 9.50 -12.00
N SER A 63 -28.14 10.69 -12.27
CA SER A 63 -28.96 11.44 -11.32
C SER A 63 -30.24 10.73 -10.88
N ASP A 64 -30.71 9.79 -11.70
CA ASP A 64 -31.84 8.90 -11.42
C ASP A 64 -31.51 7.76 -10.44
N CYS A 65 -30.25 7.59 -10.04
CA CYS A 65 -29.83 6.59 -9.06
C CYS A 65 -29.97 7.11 -7.62
N ASP A 66 -30.19 6.22 -6.67
CA ASP A 66 -30.35 6.53 -5.24
C ASP A 66 -29.00 6.54 -4.50
N VAL A 67 -28.13 5.58 -4.83
CA VAL A 67 -26.85 5.33 -4.15
C VAL A 67 -25.70 5.42 -5.14
N MET A 68 -24.68 6.20 -4.80
CA MET A 68 -23.50 6.45 -5.63
C MET A 68 -22.28 5.74 -5.03
N ILE A 69 -21.66 4.84 -5.79
CA ILE A 69 -20.54 4.01 -5.33
C ILE A 69 -19.28 4.39 -6.10
N GLY A 70 -18.33 5.02 -5.40
CA GLY A 70 -17.01 5.40 -5.91
C GLY A 70 -15.89 4.91 -5.00
N VAL A 71 -14.65 5.05 -5.47
CA VAL A 71 -13.45 4.75 -4.71
C VAL A 71 -13.01 5.99 -3.93
N LYS A 72 -12.74 7.10 -4.59
CA LYS A 72 -12.22 8.33 -3.98
C LYS A 72 -13.30 9.40 -3.83
N GLU A 73 -12.92 10.46 -3.12
CA GLU A 73 -13.77 11.62 -2.90
C GLU A 73 -14.31 12.23 -4.20
N VAL A 74 -15.60 12.60 -4.18
CA VAL A 74 -16.28 13.26 -5.31
C VAL A 74 -16.12 14.78 -5.18
N PRO A 75 -15.71 15.51 -6.24
CA PRO A 75 -15.65 16.97 -6.21
C PRO A 75 -17.01 17.58 -5.83
N ILE A 76 -16.99 18.65 -5.02
CA ILE A 76 -18.19 19.32 -4.50
C ILE A 76 -19.17 19.70 -5.63
N SER A 77 -18.66 20.15 -6.77
CA SER A 77 -19.45 20.53 -7.95
C SER A 77 -20.16 19.34 -8.63
N ALA A 78 -19.69 18.12 -8.41
CA ALA A 78 -20.27 16.89 -8.95
C ALA A 78 -21.20 16.18 -7.95
N LEU A 79 -21.27 16.63 -6.69
CA LEU A 79 -22.17 16.05 -5.69
C LEU A 79 -23.63 16.37 -6.00
N LEU A 80 -24.39 15.31 -6.23
CA LEU A 80 -25.85 15.32 -6.34
C LEU A 80 -26.51 15.37 -4.93
N PRO A 81 -27.43 16.32 -4.68
CA PRO A 81 -28.09 16.45 -3.38
C PRO A 81 -29.12 15.35 -3.12
N ASN A 82 -29.40 15.07 -1.85
CA ASN A 82 -30.39 14.09 -1.38
C ASN A 82 -30.11 12.66 -1.89
N LYS A 83 -28.83 12.24 -1.89
CA LYS A 83 -28.39 10.91 -2.30
C LYS A 83 -27.55 10.24 -1.21
N THR A 84 -27.35 8.95 -1.34
CA THR A 84 -26.40 8.20 -0.52
C THR A 84 -25.09 8.00 -1.30
N TYR A 85 -23.94 8.14 -0.65
CA TYR A 85 -22.62 7.94 -1.26
C TYR A 85 -21.76 6.95 -0.48
N PHE A 86 -20.99 6.15 -1.22
CA PHE A 86 -19.90 5.31 -0.73
C PHE A 86 -18.60 5.76 -1.38
N PHE A 87 -17.63 6.25 -0.59
CA PHE A 87 -16.26 6.53 -1.04
C PHE A 87 -15.32 6.75 0.15
N PHE A 88 -14.00 6.69 -0.09
CA PHE A 88 -13.01 7.17 0.88
C PHE A 88 -13.06 8.69 0.95
N SER A 89 -13.73 9.24 1.97
CA SER A 89 -13.92 10.69 2.05
C SER A 89 -12.66 11.42 2.53
N HIS A 90 -11.80 10.71 3.25
CA HIS A 90 -10.66 11.26 3.97
C HIS A 90 -11.08 12.47 4.84
N THR A 91 -12.16 12.35 5.61
CA THR A 91 -12.61 13.39 6.56
C THR A 91 -12.52 12.97 8.02
N ILE A 92 -12.49 11.67 8.31
CA ILE A 92 -12.61 11.13 9.68
C ILE A 92 -11.39 11.42 10.57
N LYS A 93 -10.23 11.72 9.98
CA LYS A 93 -8.98 12.08 10.69
C LYS A 93 -8.75 13.59 10.69
N LYS A 94 -9.81 14.39 10.50
CA LYS A 94 -9.77 15.86 10.47
C LYS A 94 -8.87 16.45 9.38
N GLN A 95 -8.74 15.76 8.24
CA GLN A 95 -7.91 16.22 7.14
C GLN A 95 -8.38 17.60 6.62
N PRO A 96 -7.54 18.66 6.69
CA PRO A 96 -7.97 20.02 6.38
C PRO A 96 -8.48 20.19 4.94
N TYR A 97 -7.87 19.50 3.99
CA TYR A 97 -8.18 19.63 2.55
C TYR A 97 -9.61 19.19 2.19
N ASN A 98 -10.17 18.20 2.90
CA ASN A 98 -11.53 17.70 2.66
C ASN A 98 -12.57 18.25 3.65
N ARG A 99 -12.24 19.26 4.46
CA ARG A 99 -13.22 19.92 5.35
C ARG A 99 -14.42 20.49 4.60
N LYS A 100 -14.16 21.16 3.47
CA LYS A 100 -15.23 21.74 2.63
C LYS A 100 -16.12 20.68 1.99
N LEU A 101 -15.56 19.50 1.69
CA LEU A 101 -16.32 18.37 1.17
C LEU A 101 -17.35 17.90 2.21
N LEU A 102 -16.93 17.75 3.47
CA LEU A 102 -17.84 17.35 4.56
C LEU A 102 -18.96 18.37 4.77
N GLN A 103 -18.64 19.67 4.72
CA GLN A 103 -19.66 20.74 4.79
C GLN A 103 -20.67 20.62 3.64
N ALA A 104 -20.19 20.44 2.41
CA ALA A 104 -21.04 20.28 1.24
C ALA A 104 -21.92 19.02 1.32
N ILE A 105 -21.41 17.91 1.88
CA ILE A 105 -22.19 16.68 2.11
C ILE A 105 -23.38 16.99 3.03
N LEU A 106 -23.15 17.71 4.13
CA LEU A 106 -24.22 18.10 5.06
C LEU A 106 -25.22 19.07 4.41
N GLU A 107 -24.73 20.12 3.74
CA GLU A 107 -25.56 21.14 3.06
C GLU A 107 -26.45 20.53 1.97
N LYS A 108 -25.93 19.51 1.26
CA LYS A 108 -26.65 18.81 0.19
C LYS A 108 -27.53 17.67 0.70
N ASN A 109 -27.65 17.50 2.03
CA ASN A 109 -28.40 16.41 2.65
C ASN A 109 -28.00 15.03 2.09
N ILE A 110 -26.69 14.78 2.02
CA ILE A 110 -26.10 13.53 1.54
C ILE A 110 -25.82 12.61 2.73
N GLU A 111 -26.23 11.35 2.61
CA GLU A 111 -25.82 10.29 3.52
C GLU A 111 -24.48 9.70 3.04
N LEU A 112 -23.43 9.77 3.85
CA LEU A 112 -22.10 9.28 3.49
C LEU A 112 -21.73 8.02 4.27
N TYR A 113 -21.46 6.94 3.54
CA TYR A 113 -20.80 5.73 4.03
C TYR A 113 -19.33 5.78 3.64
N ASP A 114 -18.45 6.05 4.61
CA ASP A 114 -17.01 6.07 4.36
C ASP A 114 -16.44 4.65 4.32
N HIS A 115 -15.79 4.27 3.22
CA HIS A 115 -15.15 2.94 3.10
C HIS A 115 -14.13 2.67 4.21
N GLU A 116 -13.50 3.70 4.78
CA GLU A 116 -12.50 3.55 5.85
C GLU A 116 -13.10 3.10 7.19
N THR A 117 -14.40 3.29 7.41
CA THR A 117 -15.08 2.94 8.67
C THR A 117 -15.77 1.57 8.65
N ILE A 118 -15.72 0.86 7.52
CA ILE A 118 -16.33 -0.47 7.38
C ILE A 118 -15.42 -1.53 8.03
N VAL A 119 -15.87 -2.04 9.17
CA VAL A 119 -15.16 -3.02 10.01
C VAL A 119 -15.99 -4.29 10.23
N ASN A 120 -15.33 -5.40 10.57
CA ASN A 120 -16.00 -6.60 11.05
C ASN A 120 -16.38 -6.49 12.54
N GLU A 121 -17.03 -7.53 13.07
CA GLU A 121 -17.45 -7.61 14.48
C GLU A 121 -16.31 -7.45 15.50
N LYS A 122 -15.06 -7.71 15.09
CA LYS A 122 -13.86 -7.56 15.92
C LYS A 122 -13.17 -6.20 15.74
N GLY A 123 -13.77 -5.28 14.96
CA GLY A 123 -13.20 -3.96 14.67
C GLY A 123 -12.13 -3.94 13.59
N PHE A 124 -11.86 -5.05 12.89
CA PHE A 124 -10.89 -5.06 11.80
C PHE A 124 -11.50 -4.48 10.52
N ARG A 125 -10.80 -3.51 9.93
CA ARG A 125 -11.19 -2.88 8.67
C ARG A 125 -11.23 -3.89 7.52
N LEU A 126 -12.39 -4.00 6.88
CA LEU A 126 -12.63 -4.93 5.78
C LEU A 126 -12.05 -4.39 4.48
N ILE A 127 -12.38 -3.14 4.14
CA ILE A 127 -12.08 -2.53 2.85
C ILE A 127 -10.75 -1.77 2.90
N GLY A 128 -9.77 -2.20 2.10
CA GLY A 128 -8.48 -1.51 2.01
C GLY A 128 -7.56 -2.10 0.94
N PHE A 129 -6.54 -1.34 0.56
CA PHE A 129 -5.66 -1.68 -0.56
C PHE A 129 -4.28 -2.21 -0.14
N GLY A 130 -4.10 -2.54 1.14
CA GLY A 130 -2.79 -2.90 1.70
C GLY A 130 -2.09 -4.03 0.94
N ARG A 131 -2.80 -5.11 0.58
CA ARG A 131 -2.25 -6.23 -0.20
C ARG A 131 -1.60 -5.75 -1.51
N TYR A 132 -2.29 -4.89 -2.24
CA TYR A 132 -1.81 -4.36 -3.52
C TYR A 132 -0.65 -3.39 -3.35
N ALA A 133 -0.64 -2.61 -2.27
CA ALA A 133 0.52 -1.78 -1.92
C ALA A 133 1.75 -2.65 -1.66
N GLY A 134 1.58 -3.78 -0.95
CA GLY A 134 2.62 -4.79 -0.74
C GLY A 134 3.18 -5.36 -2.04
N ILE A 135 2.30 -5.79 -2.93
CA ILE A 135 2.65 -6.37 -4.25
C ILE A 135 3.47 -5.37 -5.08
N VAL A 136 2.93 -4.16 -5.28
CA VAL A 136 3.59 -3.14 -6.10
C VAL A 136 4.85 -2.62 -5.41
N GLY A 137 4.82 -2.46 -4.09
CA GLY A 137 5.96 -1.97 -3.31
C GLY A 137 7.15 -2.94 -3.33
N ALA A 138 6.91 -4.25 -3.22
CA ALA A 138 7.96 -5.25 -3.40
C ALA A 138 8.55 -5.20 -4.82
N TYR A 139 7.70 -5.15 -5.85
CA TYR A 139 8.13 -5.03 -7.24
C TYR A 139 8.98 -3.76 -7.46
N ASN A 140 8.50 -2.60 -6.99
CA ASN A 140 9.21 -1.33 -7.11
C ASN A 140 10.51 -1.31 -6.30
N GLY A 141 10.59 -2.06 -5.20
CA GLY A 141 11.82 -2.27 -4.44
C GLY A 141 12.88 -3.04 -5.21
N PHE A 142 12.52 -4.16 -5.85
CA PHE A 142 13.43 -4.87 -6.77
C PHE A 142 13.82 -4.00 -7.97
N ARG A 143 12.89 -3.20 -8.48
CA ARG A 143 13.20 -2.21 -9.53
C ARG A 143 14.21 -1.16 -9.03
N ALA A 144 14.07 -0.68 -7.80
CA ALA A 144 15.00 0.28 -7.20
C ALA A 144 16.40 -0.33 -7.05
N TRP A 145 16.50 -1.58 -6.61
CA TRP A 145 17.76 -2.32 -6.55
C TRP A 145 18.43 -2.41 -7.93
N GLY A 146 17.68 -2.84 -8.95
CA GLY A 146 18.18 -2.96 -10.33
C GLY A 146 18.72 -1.65 -10.88
N LEU A 147 18.01 -0.54 -10.63
CA LEU A 147 18.42 0.79 -11.06
C LEU A 147 19.65 1.32 -10.31
N LYS A 148 19.74 1.05 -9.00
CA LYS A 148 20.87 1.43 -8.15
C LYS A 148 22.17 0.76 -8.63
N TYR A 149 22.14 -0.56 -8.78
CA TYR A 149 23.33 -1.36 -9.05
C TYR A 149 23.54 -1.69 -10.52
N ASN A 150 22.65 -1.22 -11.40
CA ASN A 150 22.65 -1.54 -12.82
C ASN A 150 22.66 -3.06 -13.09
N THR A 151 21.99 -3.85 -12.24
CA THR A 151 21.93 -5.32 -12.34
C THR A 151 20.81 -5.79 -13.26
N TRP A 152 19.72 -5.02 -13.39
CA TRP A 152 18.61 -5.28 -14.30
C TRP A 152 17.79 -4.01 -14.54
N GLN A 153 16.91 -4.05 -15.55
CA GLN A 153 15.96 -2.99 -15.83
C GLN A 153 14.54 -3.56 -15.88
N LEU A 154 13.79 -3.36 -14.80
CA LEU A 154 12.37 -3.70 -14.76
C LEU A 154 11.53 -2.53 -15.30
N PRO A 155 10.48 -2.80 -16.10
CA PRO A 155 9.53 -1.77 -16.48
C PRO A 155 8.83 -1.20 -15.24
N LYS A 156 8.24 0.01 -15.37
CA LYS A 156 7.37 0.54 -14.30
C LYS A 156 6.17 -0.42 -14.10
N ALA A 157 5.59 -0.46 -12.90
CA ALA A 157 4.48 -1.35 -12.60
C ALA A 157 3.19 -0.92 -13.34
N GLY A 158 2.88 0.37 -13.39
CA GLY A 158 1.62 0.89 -13.95
C GLY A 158 1.21 0.41 -15.37
N PRO A 159 2.14 0.26 -16.33
CA PRO A 159 1.86 -0.32 -17.65
C PRO A 159 1.56 -1.83 -17.65
N LEU A 160 1.95 -2.57 -16.62
CA LEU A 160 1.70 -4.00 -16.52
C LEU A 160 0.26 -4.25 -16.03
N PRO A 161 -0.49 -5.18 -16.66
CA PRO A 161 -1.94 -5.26 -16.45
C PRO A 161 -2.34 -5.79 -15.07
N ASN A 162 -1.54 -6.69 -14.49
CA ASN A 162 -1.89 -7.44 -13.28
C ASN A 162 -0.66 -8.01 -12.56
N GLN A 163 -0.88 -8.57 -11.38
CA GLN A 163 0.13 -9.19 -10.53
C GLN A 163 0.92 -10.28 -11.26
N ALA A 164 0.26 -11.09 -12.10
CA ALA A 164 0.93 -12.14 -12.85
C ALA A 164 1.96 -11.56 -13.83
N ALA A 165 1.66 -10.43 -14.47
CA ALA A 165 2.63 -9.73 -15.32
C ALA A 165 3.82 -9.17 -14.53
N LEU A 166 3.59 -8.63 -13.32
CA LEU A 166 4.68 -8.21 -12.42
C LEU A 166 5.59 -9.38 -12.05
N ILE A 167 5.00 -10.52 -11.69
CA ILE A 167 5.73 -11.74 -11.35
C ILE A 167 6.55 -12.25 -12.54
N ASN A 168 5.97 -12.25 -13.75
CA ASN A 168 6.69 -12.68 -14.96
C ASN A 168 7.95 -11.84 -15.23
N GLU A 169 7.91 -10.53 -15.00
CA GLU A 169 9.09 -9.67 -15.11
C GLU A 169 10.13 -10.00 -14.03
N LEU A 170 9.68 -10.27 -12.80
CA LEU A 170 10.57 -10.67 -11.69
C LEU A 170 11.18 -12.05 -11.88
N HIS A 171 10.55 -12.97 -12.62
CA HIS A 171 11.16 -14.26 -12.96
C HIS A 171 12.33 -14.17 -13.93
N ASN A 172 12.47 -13.03 -14.62
CA ASN A 172 13.52 -12.81 -15.60
C ASN A 172 14.78 -12.13 -15.01
N ILE A 173 14.84 -11.91 -13.68
CA ILE A 173 16.00 -11.27 -13.03
C ILE A 173 16.76 -12.28 -12.17
N ASP A 174 18.09 -12.18 -12.20
CA ASP A 174 18.98 -12.93 -11.32
C ASP A 174 19.27 -12.10 -10.06
N VAL A 175 18.54 -12.39 -8.98
CA VAL A 175 18.74 -11.70 -7.70
C VAL A 175 20.10 -12.13 -7.11
N PRO A 176 21.01 -11.19 -6.78
CA PRO A 176 22.29 -11.52 -6.15
C PRO A 176 22.08 -12.17 -4.79
N ASN A 177 23.13 -12.77 -4.24
CA ASN A 177 23.10 -13.28 -2.87
C ASN A 177 22.99 -12.13 -1.85
N ILE A 178 21.76 -11.76 -1.52
CA ILE A 178 21.42 -10.66 -0.60
C ILE A 178 20.44 -11.14 0.46
N LYS A 179 20.48 -10.47 1.62
CA LYS A 179 19.51 -10.66 2.70
C LYS A 179 18.40 -9.61 2.63
N ILE A 180 17.16 -10.09 2.50
CA ILE A 180 15.96 -9.25 2.41
C ILE A 180 15.19 -9.31 3.72
N LEU A 181 14.92 -8.16 4.32
CA LEU A 181 14.08 -8.08 5.53
C LEU A 181 12.71 -7.53 5.16
N LEU A 182 11.65 -8.21 5.62
CA LEU A 182 10.27 -7.76 5.48
C LEU A 182 9.66 -7.57 6.87
N THR A 183 9.17 -6.37 7.17
CA THR A 183 8.48 -6.11 8.44
C THR A 183 6.96 -6.17 8.31
N GLY A 184 6.31 -6.64 9.37
CA GLY A 184 4.86 -6.63 9.56
C GLY A 184 4.16 -7.96 9.25
N SER A 185 2.95 -8.10 9.80
CA SER A 185 2.08 -9.27 9.61
C SER A 185 0.76 -8.94 8.92
N GLY A 186 0.55 -7.67 8.55
CA GLY A 186 -0.69 -7.19 7.93
C GLY A 186 -0.84 -7.48 6.43
N LYS A 187 -1.86 -6.86 5.83
CA LYS A 187 -2.17 -7.00 4.39
C LYS A 187 -0.99 -6.56 3.50
N VAL A 188 -0.28 -5.49 3.86
CA VAL A 188 0.90 -4.99 3.11
C VAL A 188 2.01 -6.02 3.09
N ALA A 189 2.48 -6.45 4.25
CA ALA A 189 3.53 -7.46 4.34
C ALA A 189 3.13 -8.77 3.65
N SER A 190 1.86 -9.19 3.77
CA SER A 190 1.37 -10.38 3.06
C SER A 190 1.46 -10.23 1.53
N GLY A 191 1.09 -9.07 0.98
CA GLY A 191 1.23 -8.81 -0.46
C GLY A 191 2.69 -8.76 -0.94
N ALA A 192 3.61 -8.22 -0.13
CA ALA A 192 5.04 -8.24 -0.44
C ALA A 192 5.60 -9.67 -0.38
N GLN A 193 5.18 -10.45 0.62
CA GLN A 193 5.55 -11.86 0.77
C GLN A 193 5.11 -12.70 -0.44
N GLU A 194 3.91 -12.47 -0.98
CA GLU A 194 3.46 -13.16 -2.21
C GLU A 194 4.45 -12.98 -3.38
N MET A 195 5.07 -11.81 -3.50
CA MET A 195 6.06 -11.53 -4.56
C MET A 195 7.39 -12.22 -4.29
N LEU A 196 7.87 -12.20 -3.04
CA LEU A 196 9.09 -12.91 -2.62
C LEU A 196 8.95 -14.43 -2.81
N ASP A 197 7.81 -14.99 -2.43
CA ASP A 197 7.49 -16.41 -2.61
C ASP A 197 7.37 -16.77 -4.09
N ALA A 198 6.74 -15.92 -4.90
CA ALA A 198 6.64 -16.13 -6.34
C ALA A 198 8.02 -16.14 -7.00
N MET A 199 8.95 -15.30 -6.54
CA MET A 199 10.36 -15.30 -6.97
C MET A 199 11.17 -16.48 -6.44
N GLN A 200 10.58 -17.36 -5.62
CA GLN A 200 11.25 -18.51 -5.00
C GLN A 200 12.42 -18.14 -4.10
N ILE A 201 12.40 -16.94 -3.51
CA ILE A 201 13.42 -16.53 -2.53
C ILE A 201 13.14 -17.28 -1.22
N GLN A 202 14.15 -17.96 -0.68
CA GLN A 202 13.96 -18.79 0.50
C GLN A 202 13.64 -17.95 1.74
N SER A 203 12.52 -18.25 2.41
CA SER A 203 12.22 -17.70 3.73
C SER A 203 13.07 -18.40 4.81
N VAL A 204 13.63 -17.62 5.73
CA VAL A 204 14.42 -18.14 6.87
C VAL A 204 13.92 -17.60 8.21
N SER A 205 14.23 -18.30 9.30
CA SER A 205 13.88 -17.87 10.66
C SER A 205 14.71 -16.65 11.08
N VAL A 206 14.25 -15.92 12.11
CA VAL A 206 15.01 -14.81 12.71
C VAL A 206 16.39 -15.26 13.18
N GLU A 207 16.48 -16.43 13.81
CA GLU A 207 17.75 -17.00 14.29
C GLU A 207 18.72 -17.26 13.14
N ASP A 208 18.25 -17.90 12.07
CA ASP A 208 19.08 -18.20 10.90
C ASP A 208 19.47 -16.93 10.15
N TYR A 209 18.55 -15.98 10.00
CA TYR A 209 18.81 -14.71 9.34
C TYR A 209 19.92 -13.91 10.02
N LEU A 210 19.94 -13.89 11.35
CA LEU A 210 20.92 -13.15 12.14
C LEU A 210 22.27 -13.87 12.25
N ASN A 211 22.28 -15.21 12.29
CA ASN A 211 23.48 -15.96 12.67
C ASN A 211 24.13 -16.78 11.54
N LYS A 212 23.45 -17.00 10.41
CA LYS A 212 23.98 -17.79 9.29
C LYS A 212 24.37 -16.92 8.10
N SER A 213 25.32 -17.43 7.32
CA SER A 213 25.60 -16.97 5.97
C SER A 213 24.88 -17.90 4.98
N PHE A 214 24.53 -17.35 3.83
CA PHE A 214 23.84 -18.07 2.75
C PHE A 214 24.62 -17.88 1.45
N ASP A 215 24.46 -18.80 0.51
CA ASP A 215 25.00 -18.76 -0.84
C ASP A 215 23.96 -18.32 -1.88
N THR A 216 22.69 -18.27 -1.49
CA THR A 216 21.54 -17.81 -2.29
C THR A 216 20.82 -16.66 -1.59
N PRO A 217 20.07 -15.82 -2.33
CA PRO A 217 19.21 -14.81 -1.70
C PRO A 217 18.20 -15.46 -0.73
N VAL A 218 18.00 -14.81 0.41
CA VAL A 218 17.02 -15.23 1.41
C VAL A 218 16.22 -14.04 1.88
N TYR A 219 15.01 -14.29 2.38
CA TYR A 219 14.23 -13.28 3.08
C TYR A 219 13.85 -13.74 4.49
N CYS A 220 13.71 -12.77 5.40
CA CYS A 220 13.12 -13.00 6.72
C CYS A 220 11.97 -12.03 6.93
N LYS A 221 10.83 -12.57 7.35
CA LYS A 221 9.65 -11.78 7.75
C LYS A 221 9.62 -11.68 9.26
N ILE A 222 9.60 -10.46 9.78
CA ILE A 222 9.62 -10.17 11.21
C ILE A 222 8.40 -9.34 11.62
N ASP A 223 7.96 -9.50 12.87
CA ASP A 223 6.85 -8.76 13.45
C ASP A 223 7.27 -7.94 14.68
N VAL A 224 6.34 -7.17 15.23
CA VAL A 224 6.56 -6.13 16.25
C VAL A 224 7.46 -6.57 17.41
N LEU A 225 7.28 -7.78 17.93
CA LEU A 225 8.07 -8.29 19.06
C LEU A 225 9.45 -8.83 18.67
N ASP A 226 9.72 -9.03 17.38
CA ASP A 226 11.07 -9.37 16.91
C ASP A 226 11.99 -8.15 16.97
N TYR A 227 11.47 -6.94 16.74
CA TYR A 227 12.28 -5.72 16.67
C TYR A 227 12.00 -4.71 17.78
N ASN A 228 11.15 -5.04 18.75
CA ASN A 228 10.98 -4.27 19.98
C ASN A 228 11.21 -5.15 21.19
N LYS A 229 11.87 -4.61 22.22
CA LYS A 229 12.06 -5.29 23.51
C LYS A 229 11.67 -4.35 24.64
N ARG A 230 11.16 -4.90 25.74
CA ARG A 230 10.82 -4.09 26.91
C ARG A 230 12.06 -3.53 27.58
N LEU A 231 11.96 -2.30 28.04
CA LEU A 231 13.01 -1.60 28.80
C LEU A 231 13.36 -2.32 30.11
N ASP A 232 12.38 -3.00 30.72
CA ASP A 232 12.56 -3.77 31.95
C ASP A 232 13.14 -5.19 31.74
N GLY A 233 13.39 -5.59 30.49
CA GLY A 233 13.93 -6.90 30.13
C GLY A 233 12.92 -8.06 30.20
N THR A 234 11.65 -7.79 30.49
CA THR A 234 10.61 -8.83 30.53
C THR A 234 10.36 -9.38 29.13
N ALA A 235 10.43 -10.71 28.99
CA ALA A 235 10.06 -11.38 27.75
C ALA A 235 8.53 -11.32 27.57
N VAL A 236 8.09 -10.82 26.42
CA VAL A 236 6.68 -10.72 26.05
C VAL A 236 6.42 -11.52 24.80
N THR A 237 5.33 -12.28 24.81
CA THR A 237 4.83 -13.03 23.66
C THR A 237 3.48 -12.51 23.16
N ASP A 238 2.80 -11.68 23.96
CA ASP A 238 1.53 -11.04 23.59
C ASP A 238 1.78 -9.67 22.97
N VAL A 239 1.50 -9.55 21.67
CA VAL A 239 1.66 -8.30 20.92
C VAL A 239 0.75 -7.17 21.42
N PHE A 240 -0.36 -7.49 22.10
CA PHE A 240 -1.25 -6.47 22.64
C PHE A 240 -0.62 -5.68 23.80
N ASP A 241 0.36 -6.23 24.53
CA ASP A 241 1.10 -5.46 25.53
C ASP A 241 1.89 -4.32 24.86
N PHE A 242 2.52 -4.58 23.70
CA PHE A 242 3.17 -3.52 22.92
C PHE A 242 2.16 -2.50 22.42
N PHE A 243 1.02 -2.93 21.85
CA PHE A 243 0.04 -2.00 21.31
C PHE A 243 -0.59 -1.09 22.36
N ASN A 244 -0.75 -1.57 23.60
CA ASN A 244 -1.30 -0.79 24.70
C ASN A 244 -0.26 0.04 25.44
N HIS A 245 1.02 -0.37 25.41
CA HIS A 245 2.11 0.25 26.16
C HIS A 245 3.40 0.43 25.34
N PRO A 246 3.35 1.09 24.17
CA PRO A 246 4.52 1.24 23.31
C PRO A 246 5.66 2.01 24.00
N GLU A 247 5.36 2.87 24.97
CA GLU A 247 6.32 3.66 25.75
C GLU A 247 7.25 2.81 26.63
N LYS A 248 6.91 1.53 26.88
CA LYS A 248 7.71 0.61 27.70
C LYS A 248 8.74 -0.17 26.88
N TYR A 249 8.81 0.09 25.59
CA TYR A 249 9.67 -0.63 24.65
C TYR A 249 10.78 0.26 24.10
N GLU A 250 11.88 -0.36 23.74
CA GLU A 250 12.92 0.24 22.89
C GLU A 250 13.13 -0.62 21.63
N SER A 251 13.66 0.02 20.59
CA SER A 251 14.01 -0.70 19.36
C SER A 251 15.13 -1.70 19.63
N ASN A 252 14.96 -2.88 19.05
CA ASN A 252 15.99 -3.90 18.93
C ASN A 252 16.27 -4.21 17.44
N PHE A 253 15.90 -3.30 16.54
CA PHE A 253 15.95 -3.52 15.10
C PHE A 253 17.38 -3.53 14.55
N MET A 254 18.32 -2.82 15.19
CA MET A 254 19.69 -2.68 14.68
C MET A 254 20.37 -4.01 14.39
N ARG A 255 20.09 -5.07 15.17
CA ARG A 255 20.59 -6.43 14.88
C ARG A 255 20.26 -6.92 13.47
N PHE A 256 19.08 -6.54 12.94
CA PHE A 256 18.68 -6.83 11.57
C PHE A 256 19.29 -5.86 10.58
N ALA A 257 19.36 -4.57 10.91
CA ALA A 257 19.97 -3.55 10.04
C ALA A 257 21.44 -3.87 9.71
N LYS A 258 22.17 -4.52 10.63
CA LYS A 258 23.56 -4.96 10.42
C LYS A 258 23.75 -6.03 9.35
N VAL A 259 22.73 -6.84 9.10
CA VAL A 259 22.83 -8.02 8.23
C VAL A 259 21.91 -7.94 7.01
N THR A 260 21.12 -6.89 6.89
CA THR A 260 20.12 -6.73 5.82
C THR A 260 20.71 -5.87 4.71
N ASP A 261 20.57 -6.30 3.46
CA ASP A 261 20.95 -5.49 2.29
C ASP A 261 19.75 -4.72 1.73
N PHE A 262 18.60 -5.38 1.67
CA PHE A 262 17.36 -4.84 1.12
C PHE A 262 16.23 -4.94 2.15
N TYR A 263 15.67 -3.79 2.54
CA TYR A 263 14.60 -3.72 3.51
C TYR A 263 13.27 -3.35 2.86
N ILE A 264 12.22 -4.11 3.12
CA ILE A 264 10.84 -3.85 2.71
C ILE A 264 10.02 -3.53 3.97
N ALA A 265 9.57 -2.28 4.10
CA ALA A 265 8.76 -1.85 5.23
C ALA A 265 7.27 -2.13 4.95
N GLY A 266 6.71 -3.14 5.61
CA GLY A 266 5.28 -3.50 5.52
C GLY A 266 4.55 -3.41 6.85
N HIS A 267 5.16 -2.79 7.86
CA HIS A 267 4.63 -2.64 9.20
C HIS A 267 3.65 -1.47 9.30
N PHE A 268 2.90 -1.47 10.41
CA PHE A 268 2.15 -0.31 10.86
C PHE A 268 2.93 0.37 11.98
N TYR A 269 2.94 1.70 11.99
CA TYR A 269 3.58 2.50 13.04
C TYR A 269 2.52 3.32 13.78
N GLY A 270 2.47 3.13 15.09
CA GLY A 270 1.53 3.82 15.97
C GLY A 270 2.21 4.93 16.77
N ASP A 271 1.41 5.92 17.18
CA ASP A 271 1.89 7.02 18.02
C ASP A 271 2.57 6.49 19.29
N GLY A 272 3.77 7.00 19.59
CA GLY A 272 4.56 6.63 20.76
C GLY A 272 5.39 5.35 20.62
N ALA A 273 5.28 4.62 19.50
CA ALA A 273 6.14 3.48 19.24
C ALA A 273 7.60 3.91 18.96
N PRO A 274 8.60 3.10 19.36
CA PRO A 274 9.99 3.36 18.99
C PRO A 274 10.19 3.33 17.47
N TYR A 275 11.16 4.12 17.00
CA TYR A 275 11.62 4.01 15.61
C TYR A 275 12.17 2.61 15.36
N LEU A 276 12.06 2.09 14.13
CA LEU A 276 12.81 0.88 13.79
C LEU A 276 14.30 1.24 13.81
N TYR A 277 14.71 2.26 13.06
CA TYR A 277 16.05 2.83 13.16
C TYR A 277 16.01 4.35 12.99
N THR A 278 16.91 5.03 13.69
CA THR A 278 17.04 6.49 13.69
C THR A 278 18.09 6.97 12.68
N ARG A 279 18.19 8.28 12.44
CA ARG A 279 19.25 8.83 11.58
C ARG A 279 20.65 8.59 12.16
N GLU A 280 20.76 8.55 13.49
CA GLU A 280 22.02 8.24 14.18
C GLU A 280 22.42 6.78 13.97
N ASP A 281 21.46 5.87 14.00
CA ASP A 281 21.71 4.45 13.68
C ASP A 281 22.27 4.28 12.26
N VAL A 282 21.78 5.08 11.30
CA VAL A 282 22.21 5.02 9.89
C VAL A 282 23.65 5.51 9.68
N LYS A 283 24.18 6.36 10.57
CA LYS A 283 25.60 6.78 10.58
C LYS A 283 26.54 5.72 11.15
N SER A 284 25.99 4.67 11.76
CA SER A 284 26.80 3.59 12.30
C SER A 284 27.55 2.86 11.16
N PRO A 285 28.85 2.56 11.33
CA PRO A 285 29.57 1.73 10.36
C PRO A 285 29.02 0.30 10.27
N ASP A 286 28.21 -0.11 11.25
CA ASP A 286 27.55 -1.41 11.24
C ASP A 286 26.23 -1.40 10.45
N PHE A 287 25.71 -0.25 10.02
CA PHE A 287 24.44 -0.18 9.29
C PHE A 287 24.62 -0.65 7.83
N ASN A 288 23.95 -1.75 7.43
CA ASN A 288 24.18 -2.40 6.13
C ASN A 288 23.03 -2.22 5.11
N ILE A 289 21.88 -1.66 5.49
CA ILE A 289 20.75 -1.54 4.56
C ILE A 289 21.11 -0.59 3.42
N LYS A 290 21.04 -1.08 2.18
CA LYS A 290 21.41 -0.34 0.96
C LYS A 290 20.22 0.12 0.15
N VAL A 291 19.13 -0.65 0.18
CA VAL A 291 17.89 -0.33 -0.51
C VAL A 291 16.74 -0.48 0.46
N VAL A 292 15.84 0.51 0.47
CA VAL A 292 14.64 0.55 1.29
C VAL A 292 13.43 0.70 0.37
N ALA A 293 12.52 -0.27 0.41
CA ALA A 293 11.18 -0.15 -0.12
C ALA A 293 10.24 0.16 1.05
N ASP A 294 10.05 1.44 1.35
CA ASP A 294 9.15 1.89 2.40
C ASP A 294 7.71 1.99 1.87
N ILE A 295 6.93 0.93 2.10
CA ILE A 295 5.53 0.85 1.66
C ILE A 295 4.59 1.54 2.65
N SER A 296 5.00 1.71 3.92
CA SER A 296 4.19 2.47 4.90
C SER A 296 4.26 3.96 4.59
N CYS A 297 5.41 4.43 4.09
CA CYS A 297 5.65 5.80 3.62
C CYS A 297 5.37 6.86 4.71
N ASP A 298 5.72 6.52 5.95
CA ASP A 298 5.62 7.41 7.10
C ASP A 298 6.82 8.36 7.10
N VAL A 299 6.64 9.57 6.52
CA VAL A 299 7.70 10.59 6.40
C VAL A 299 8.19 11.03 7.78
N ASP A 300 9.51 10.99 7.97
CA ASP A 300 10.16 11.26 9.26
C ASP A 300 9.57 10.41 10.41
N GLY A 301 9.17 9.19 10.07
CA GLY A 301 8.63 8.20 10.99
C GLY A 301 9.63 7.08 11.29
N PRO A 302 9.16 5.83 11.44
CA PRO A 302 9.96 4.72 11.99
C PRO A 302 11.17 4.30 11.14
N VAL A 303 11.18 4.67 9.87
CA VAL A 303 12.20 4.37 8.87
C VAL A 303 12.90 5.69 8.55
N ALA A 304 13.96 6.03 9.28
CA ALA A 304 14.53 7.37 9.26
C ALA A 304 15.06 7.85 7.89
N THR A 305 15.31 6.94 6.94
CA THR A 305 15.71 7.30 5.56
C THR A 305 14.54 7.81 4.71
N THR A 306 13.29 7.73 5.20
CA THR A 306 12.10 8.20 4.51
C THR A 306 11.93 9.71 4.67
N LEU A 307 12.67 10.48 3.85
CA LEU A 307 12.71 11.95 3.88
C LEU A 307 11.44 12.61 3.35
N ARG A 308 10.79 12.00 2.36
CA ARG A 308 9.60 12.53 1.70
C ARG A 308 8.79 11.45 1.01
N VAL A 309 7.53 11.78 0.74
CA VAL A 309 6.71 11.02 -0.21
C VAL A 309 7.27 11.21 -1.62
N SER A 310 7.49 10.09 -2.32
CA SER A 310 7.86 10.04 -3.74
C SER A 310 6.63 9.76 -4.60
N THR A 311 6.76 9.81 -5.93
CA THR A 311 5.61 9.69 -6.85
C THR A 311 5.76 8.48 -7.75
N ILE A 312 4.66 7.99 -8.32
CA ILE A 312 4.71 6.94 -9.36
C ILE A 312 5.60 7.36 -10.56
N ALA A 313 5.65 8.65 -10.87
CA ALA A 313 6.52 9.17 -11.93
C ALA A 313 8.00 9.05 -11.54
N ASP A 314 8.35 9.50 -10.34
CA ASP A 314 9.70 9.54 -9.77
C ASP A 314 9.71 8.86 -8.39
N PRO A 315 9.76 7.51 -8.36
CA PRO A 315 9.46 6.74 -7.15
C PRO A 315 10.67 6.53 -6.22
N ILE A 316 11.87 6.96 -6.63
CA ILE A 316 13.12 6.59 -5.96
C ILE A 316 13.99 7.83 -5.77
N TYR A 317 14.66 7.92 -4.63
CA TYR A 317 15.71 8.90 -4.34
C TYR A 317 16.84 8.27 -3.51
N GLY A 318 17.97 8.96 -3.37
CA GLY A 318 19.07 8.54 -2.50
C GLY A 318 19.06 9.29 -1.18
N TYR A 319 19.33 8.61 -0.08
CA TYR A 319 19.58 9.20 1.24
C TYR A 319 21.07 9.11 1.56
N HIS A 320 21.71 10.23 1.91
CA HIS A 320 23.10 10.26 2.36
C HIS A 320 23.20 10.04 3.88
N PRO A 321 23.87 8.98 4.38
CA PRO A 321 24.00 8.67 5.82
C PRO A 321 24.50 9.81 6.69
N GLU A 322 25.64 10.43 6.31
CA GLU A 322 26.27 11.48 7.13
C GLU A 322 25.52 12.81 7.13
N THR A 323 25.11 13.28 5.96
CA THR A 323 24.50 14.62 5.81
C THR A 323 22.99 14.61 6.01
N GLU A 324 22.36 13.43 6.00
CA GLU A 324 20.91 13.23 6.10
C GLU A 324 20.12 13.88 4.95
N GLN A 325 20.80 14.20 3.85
CA GLN A 325 20.22 14.89 2.69
C GLN A 325 19.87 13.93 1.56
N GLU A 326 18.92 14.36 0.74
CA GLU A 326 18.63 13.69 -0.52
C GLU A 326 19.78 13.89 -1.50
N ILE A 327 20.26 12.80 -2.10
CA ILE A 327 21.27 12.76 -3.14
C ILE A 327 20.79 11.87 -4.29
N ASP A 328 21.55 11.83 -5.39
CA ASP A 328 21.25 10.89 -6.48
C ASP A 328 21.29 9.46 -5.94
N TYR A 329 20.24 8.66 -6.21
CA TYR A 329 20.18 7.29 -5.75
C TYR A 329 21.34 6.45 -6.29
N LYS A 330 21.97 6.83 -7.40
CA LYS A 330 23.13 6.15 -7.98
C LYS A 330 24.47 6.49 -7.31
N ASP A 331 24.53 7.48 -6.44
CA ASP A 331 25.76 7.80 -5.69
C ASP A 331 26.17 6.59 -4.83
N ASP A 332 27.46 6.24 -4.78
CA ASP A 332 27.94 5.07 -4.02
C ASP A 332 27.62 5.17 -2.51
N ASN A 333 27.49 6.38 -1.97
CA ASN A 333 27.14 6.63 -0.58
C ASN A 333 25.62 6.65 -0.34
N ALA A 334 24.79 6.56 -1.38
CA ALA A 334 23.34 6.63 -1.23
C ALA A 334 22.74 5.31 -0.75
N ILE A 335 21.94 5.38 0.31
CA ILE A 335 20.89 4.39 0.59
C ILE A 335 19.72 4.72 -0.34
N THR A 336 19.35 3.80 -1.21
CA THR A 336 18.26 4.03 -2.17
C THR A 336 16.91 3.81 -1.49
N VAL A 337 16.00 4.77 -1.59
CA VAL A 337 14.68 4.71 -0.95
C VAL A 337 13.57 4.83 -1.99
N MET A 338 12.63 3.89 -1.95
CA MET A 338 11.34 3.95 -2.63
C MET A 338 10.25 4.15 -1.59
N ALA A 339 9.49 5.23 -1.68
CA ALA A 339 8.48 5.61 -0.69
C ALA A 339 7.25 6.26 -1.36
N VAL A 340 6.41 5.46 -2.00
CA VAL A 340 5.24 5.94 -2.77
C VAL A 340 3.96 5.69 -1.98
N ASP A 341 3.14 6.73 -1.75
CA ASP A 341 1.95 6.66 -0.88
C ASP A 341 0.69 6.08 -1.56
N ASN A 342 0.76 5.87 -2.88
CA ASN A 342 -0.39 5.47 -3.70
C ASN A 342 -0.09 4.28 -4.61
N LEU A 343 0.84 3.41 -4.21
CA LEU A 343 1.25 2.18 -4.90
C LEU A 343 0.10 1.34 -5.50
N PRO A 344 -1.06 1.14 -4.83
CA PRO A 344 -2.18 0.38 -5.42
C PRO A 344 -2.74 0.96 -6.73
N CYS A 345 -2.47 2.25 -7.02
CA CYS A 345 -2.88 2.88 -8.28
C CYS A 345 -2.11 2.33 -9.50
N GLU A 346 -0.94 1.71 -9.29
CA GLU A 346 -0.20 1.03 -10.36
C GLU A 346 -0.74 -0.36 -10.69
N LEU A 347 -1.65 -0.91 -9.87
CA LEU A 347 -2.28 -2.20 -10.12
C LEU A 347 -3.82 -2.10 -10.06
N PRO A 348 -4.44 -1.23 -10.88
CA PRO A 348 -5.83 -0.84 -10.69
C PRO A 348 -6.82 -1.98 -10.96
N GLN A 349 -6.48 -2.93 -11.85
CA GLN A 349 -7.34 -4.09 -12.15
C GLN A 349 -7.47 -4.97 -10.91
N ASP A 350 -6.37 -5.53 -10.41
CA ASP A 350 -6.40 -6.43 -9.26
C ASP A 350 -6.93 -5.73 -8.01
N ALA A 351 -6.55 -4.44 -7.81
CA ALA A 351 -7.03 -3.64 -6.70
C ALA A 351 -8.56 -3.46 -6.71
N SER A 352 -9.16 -3.31 -7.89
CA SER A 352 -10.61 -3.19 -8.06
C SER A 352 -11.32 -4.53 -7.86
N GLU A 353 -10.76 -5.62 -8.37
CA GLU A 353 -11.31 -6.96 -8.17
C GLU A 353 -11.31 -7.39 -6.69
N GLY A 354 -10.26 -7.03 -5.95
CA GLY A 354 -10.22 -7.24 -4.51
C GLY A 354 -11.19 -6.36 -3.75
N LEU A 355 -11.28 -5.08 -4.13
CA LEU A 355 -12.21 -4.14 -3.52
C LEU A 355 -13.65 -4.64 -3.62
N GLY A 356 -14.08 -5.06 -4.81
CA GLY A 356 -15.43 -5.57 -5.01
C GLY A 356 -15.69 -6.94 -4.38
N ARG A 357 -14.64 -7.68 -3.97
CA ARG A 357 -14.79 -8.91 -3.16
C ARG A 357 -14.98 -8.60 -1.68
N CYS A 358 -14.37 -7.51 -1.20
CA CYS A 358 -14.47 -7.08 0.19
C CYS A 358 -15.75 -6.29 0.49
N PHE A 359 -16.23 -5.54 -0.50
CA PHE A 359 -17.53 -4.87 -0.48
C PHE A 359 -18.64 -5.89 -0.67
#